data_AF-M8B0S8-F1
#
_entry.id   AF-M8B0S8-F1
#
_cell.length_a   1.000
_cell.length_b   1.000
_cell.length_c   1.000
_cell.angle_alpha   90.00
_cell.angle_beta   90.00
_cell.angle_gamma   90.00
#
_symmetry.space_group_name_H-M   'P 1'
#
loop_
_entity.id
_entity.type
_entity.pdbx_description
1 polymer ?
#
loop_
_entity_poly.entity_id
_entity_poly.type
_entity_poly.pdbx_seq_one_letter_code
_entity_poly.pdbx_strand_id
1 'polypeptide(L)'
;MEIRRAIEEANIPHTYISANCFAAYFGPNLGIFMDEDDVATYTIKSIDDPRALNKTMYLRPPENILSQNELIAKWEKLSGKVLEKNPIQSDEFLASMKGTDLTNQVGVGHFYHIFYEGCLTNFDIKDNEEEEASLLYPDVRYPRMDEYMKRYL
;
A
#
# COMPACT_ATOMS: atom_id res chain seq x y z
N MET A 1 17.40 -3.17 -4.82
CA MET A 1 18.00 -1.82 -4.80
C MET A 1 18.87 -1.50 -6.03
N GLU A 2 19.31 -2.49 -6.82
CA GLU A 2 20.24 -2.25 -7.94
C GLU A 2 19.70 -1.31 -9.03
N ILE A 3 18.40 -1.40 -9.36
CA ILE A 3 17.78 -0.56 -10.40
C ILE A 3 17.78 0.92 -9.99
N ARG A 4 17.32 1.24 -8.78
CA ARG A 4 17.28 2.63 -8.29
C ARG A 4 18.68 3.23 -8.26
N ARG A 5 19.64 2.48 -7.73
CA ARG A 5 21.05 2.90 -7.69
C ARG A 5 21.59 3.14 -9.11
N ALA A 6 21.29 2.27 -10.07
CA ALA A 6 21.75 2.45 -11.45
C ALA A 6 21.15 3.70 -12.12
N ILE A 7 19.87 4.02 -11.85
CA ILE A 7 19.21 5.26 -12.33
C ILE A 7 19.93 6.49 -11.77
N GLU A 8 20.21 6.48 -10.46
CA GLU A 8 20.89 7.57 -9.75
C GLU A 8 22.34 7.74 -10.22
N GLU A 9 23.13 6.66 -10.31
CA GLU A 9 24.51 6.66 -10.80
C GLU A 9 24.61 7.17 -12.26
N ALA A 10 23.60 6.88 -13.08
CA ALA A 10 23.50 7.36 -14.45
C ALA A 10 22.98 8.80 -14.57
N ASN A 11 22.64 9.47 -13.46
CA ASN A 11 22.03 10.80 -13.42
C ASN A 11 20.76 10.92 -14.28
N ILE A 12 19.93 9.87 -14.30
CA ILE A 12 18.67 9.87 -15.03
C ILE A 12 17.59 10.54 -14.15
N PRO A 13 16.90 11.58 -14.65
CA PRO A 13 15.73 12.16 -13.97
C PRO A 13 14.68 11.10 -13.67
N HIS A 14 14.20 11.05 -12.43
CA HIS A 14 13.28 9.99 -12.02
C HIS A 14 12.26 10.45 -10.97
N THR A 15 11.21 9.65 -10.81
CA THR A 15 10.32 9.67 -9.66
C THR A 15 10.02 8.22 -9.29
N TYR A 16 10.24 7.84 -8.04
CA TYR A 16 9.89 6.50 -7.56
C TYR A 16 8.51 6.53 -6.92
N ILE A 17 7.52 5.87 -7.52
CA ILE A 17 6.18 5.75 -6.93
C ILE A 17 6.12 4.55 -5.98
N SER A 18 5.83 4.81 -4.71
CA SER A 18 5.54 3.80 -3.70
C SER A 18 4.02 3.75 -3.44
N ALA A 19 3.35 2.85 -4.16
CA ALA A 19 1.89 2.78 -4.22
C ALA A 19 1.21 1.94 -3.12
N ASN A 20 1.98 1.34 -2.20
CA ASN A 20 1.47 0.46 -1.14
C ASN A 20 0.64 -0.73 -1.70
N CYS A 21 -0.50 -1.08 -1.10
CA CYS A 21 -1.31 -2.22 -1.52
C CYS A 21 -2.40 -1.81 -2.53
N PHE A 22 -2.43 -2.47 -3.67
CA PHE A 22 -3.55 -2.34 -4.63
C PHE A 22 -4.84 -2.94 -4.08
N ALA A 23 -5.91 -2.17 -4.15
CA ALA A 23 -7.19 -2.50 -3.53
C ALA A 23 -7.83 -3.76 -4.11
N ALA A 24 -7.72 -4.05 -5.41
CA ALA A 24 -8.30 -5.26 -5.98
C ALA A 24 -7.51 -6.52 -5.58
N TYR A 25 -6.19 -6.39 -5.38
CA TYR A 25 -5.32 -7.52 -5.05
C TYR A 25 -5.33 -7.85 -3.55
N PHE A 26 -5.26 -6.82 -2.71
CA PHE A 26 -5.24 -6.97 -1.25
C PHE A 26 -6.62 -6.84 -0.62
N GLY A 27 -7.61 -6.25 -1.29
CA GLY A 27 -8.97 -6.04 -0.75
C GLY A 27 -9.66 -7.32 -0.25
N PRO A 28 -9.43 -8.50 -0.86
CA PRO A 28 -9.85 -9.76 -0.27
C PRO A 28 -9.15 -10.12 1.07
N ASN A 29 -7.99 -9.52 1.37
CA ASN A 29 -7.05 -9.89 2.43
C ASN A 29 -6.58 -8.75 3.38
N LEU A 30 -7.16 -7.54 3.28
CA LEU A 30 -7.06 -6.38 4.20
C LEU A 30 -5.69 -5.60 4.11
N GLY A 31 -5.53 -4.30 4.47
CA GLY A 31 -4.27 -3.50 4.19
C GLY A 31 -4.42 -1.95 4.05
N ILE A 32 -3.37 -1.24 3.57
CA ILE A 32 -3.47 0.19 3.15
C ILE A 32 -3.74 0.25 1.67
N PHE A 33 -4.85 0.84 1.27
CA PHE A 33 -5.38 0.60 -0.06
C PHE A 33 -5.38 1.81 -0.96
N MET A 34 -4.86 1.58 -2.15
CA MET A 34 -5.03 2.46 -3.28
C MET A 34 -5.90 1.77 -4.32
N ASP A 35 -6.97 2.44 -4.74
CA ASP A 35 -7.64 2.10 -5.99
C ASP A 35 -6.63 2.30 -7.13
N GLU A 36 -6.57 1.33 -8.04
CA GLU A 36 -5.58 1.29 -9.10
C GLU A 36 -5.66 2.50 -10.03
N ASP A 37 -6.85 3.08 -10.23
CA ASP A 37 -7.06 4.28 -11.05
C ASP A 37 -6.49 5.53 -10.35
N ASP A 38 -6.49 5.57 -9.01
CA ASP A 38 -5.85 6.65 -8.26
C ASP A 38 -4.33 6.55 -8.32
N VAL A 39 -3.78 5.33 -8.26
CA VAL A 39 -2.33 5.12 -8.46
C VAL A 39 -1.91 5.65 -9.81
N ALA A 40 -2.68 5.35 -10.86
CA ALA A 40 -2.44 5.87 -12.20
C ALA A 40 -2.57 7.40 -12.22
N THR A 41 -3.61 7.96 -11.59
CA THR A 41 -3.85 9.41 -11.52
C THR A 41 -2.69 10.16 -10.86
N TYR A 42 -2.25 9.71 -9.69
CA TYR A 42 -1.10 10.32 -8.99
C TYR A 42 0.21 10.16 -9.78
N THR A 43 0.41 8.99 -10.41
CA THR A 43 1.58 8.75 -11.26
C THR A 43 1.61 9.76 -12.41
N ILE A 44 0.51 9.92 -13.15
CA ILE A 44 0.43 10.87 -14.27
C ILE A 44 0.57 12.32 -13.81
N LYS A 45 -0.02 12.69 -12.67
CA LYS A 45 0.14 14.05 -12.12
C LYS A 45 1.58 14.39 -11.76
N SER A 46 2.40 13.40 -11.42
CA SER A 46 3.79 13.60 -11.02
C SER A 46 4.81 13.72 -12.15
N ILE A 47 4.48 13.32 -13.38
CA ILE A 47 5.49 13.15 -14.44
C ILE A 47 6.22 14.44 -14.81
N ASP A 48 5.49 15.56 -14.85
CA ASP A 48 6.00 16.89 -15.24
C ASP A 48 6.04 17.86 -14.04
N ASP A 49 5.76 17.38 -12.83
CA ASP A 49 5.79 18.22 -11.63
C ASP A 49 7.23 18.33 -11.10
N PRO A 50 7.86 19.51 -11.12
CA PRO A 50 9.22 19.68 -10.61
C PRO A 50 9.35 19.34 -9.12
N ARG A 51 8.24 19.33 -8.35
CA ARG A 51 8.24 18.91 -6.95
C ARG A 51 8.44 17.41 -6.79
N ALA A 52 8.19 16.61 -7.84
CA ALA A 52 8.38 15.16 -7.86
C ALA A 52 9.72 14.70 -8.48
N LEU A 53 10.48 15.64 -9.07
CA LEU A 53 11.76 15.35 -9.72
C LEU A 53 12.80 14.84 -8.72
N ASN A 54 13.36 13.67 -9.02
CA ASN A 54 14.37 12.95 -8.22
C ASN A 54 13.90 12.66 -6.79
N LYS A 55 12.62 12.31 -6.62
CA LYS A 55 12.02 11.99 -5.31
C LYS A 55 11.34 10.63 -5.29
N THR A 56 11.15 10.12 -4.08
CA THR A 56 10.18 9.05 -3.83
C THR A 56 8.82 9.66 -3.48
N MET A 57 7.79 9.32 -4.25
CA MET A 57 6.40 9.70 -4.00
C MET A 57 5.69 8.54 -3.30
N TYR A 58 5.23 8.76 -2.07
CA TYR A 58 4.41 7.81 -1.34
C TYR A 58 2.93 8.11 -1.56
N LEU A 59 2.14 7.06 -1.79
CA LEU A 59 0.68 7.15 -1.85
C LEU A 59 0.09 6.70 -0.51
N ARG A 60 -0.01 7.60 0.45
CA ARG A 60 -0.53 7.34 1.80
C ARG A 60 -1.72 8.27 2.12
N PRO A 61 -2.82 8.19 1.36
CA PRO A 61 -4.00 8.98 1.67
C PRO A 61 -4.50 8.68 3.09
N PRO A 62 -4.60 9.69 3.98
CA PRO A 62 -4.83 9.47 5.41
C PRO A 62 -6.04 8.59 5.73
N GLU A 63 -7.10 8.67 4.94
CA GLU A 63 -8.35 7.95 5.19
C GLU A 63 -8.31 6.46 4.78
N ASN A 64 -7.31 6.05 4.01
CA ASN A 64 -7.08 4.66 3.62
C ASN A 64 -5.87 4.02 4.34
N ILE A 65 -5.24 4.74 5.28
CA ILE A 65 -4.31 4.15 6.24
C ILE A 65 -5.14 3.44 7.31
N LEU A 66 -5.26 2.12 7.19
CA LEU A 66 -6.10 1.30 8.05
C LEU A 66 -5.34 0.06 8.53
N SER A 67 -5.58 -0.32 9.78
CA SER A 67 -5.24 -1.66 10.26
C SER A 67 -6.17 -2.71 9.66
N GLN A 68 -5.72 -3.97 9.68
CA GLN A 68 -6.53 -5.12 9.28
C GLN A 68 -7.89 -5.16 10.03
N ASN A 69 -7.87 -4.87 11.33
CA ASN A 69 -9.07 -4.87 12.19
C ASN A 69 -10.06 -3.76 11.82
N GLU A 70 -9.58 -2.55 11.50
CA GLU A 70 -10.45 -1.45 11.07
C GLU A 70 -11.11 -1.74 9.73
N LEU A 71 -10.40 -2.39 8.81
CA LEU A 71 -10.99 -2.79 7.55
C LEU A 71 -12.03 -3.91 7.73
N ILE A 72 -11.76 -4.91 8.58
CA ILE A 72 -12.76 -5.93 8.94
C ILE A 72 -14.00 -5.26 9.51
N ALA A 73 -13.85 -4.33 10.45
CA ALA A 73 -14.98 -3.62 11.05
C ALA A 73 -15.81 -2.86 10.01
N LYS A 74 -15.15 -2.21 9.03
CA LYS A 74 -15.85 -1.58 7.90
C LYS A 74 -16.62 -2.60 7.06
N TRP A 75 -16.01 -3.75 6.77
CA TRP A 75 -16.66 -4.82 6.00
C TRP A 75 -17.85 -5.46 6.74
N GLU A 76 -17.71 -5.76 8.03
CA GLU A 76 -18.80 -6.32 8.84
C GLU A 76 -19.99 -5.36 8.89
N LYS A 77 -19.72 -4.05 9.03
CA LYS A 77 -20.74 -3.01 8.98
C LYS A 77 -21.45 -2.94 7.62
N LEU A 78 -20.69 -3.05 6.52
CA LEU A 78 -21.23 -2.98 5.16
C LEU A 78 -22.04 -4.22 4.77
N SER A 79 -21.52 -5.40 5.09
CA SER A 79 -22.12 -6.69 4.73
C SER A 79 -23.25 -7.11 5.67
N GLY A 80 -23.34 -6.53 6.87
CA GLY A 80 -24.26 -6.94 7.92
C GLY A 80 -23.92 -8.30 8.53
N LYS A 81 -22.74 -8.85 8.24
CA LYS A 81 -22.27 -10.16 8.72
C LYS A 81 -21.12 -9.96 9.68
N VAL A 82 -21.15 -10.70 10.80
CA VAL A 82 -20.01 -10.80 11.70
C VAL A 82 -19.11 -11.92 11.20
N LEU A 83 -17.82 -11.63 11.03
CA LEU A 83 -16.82 -12.60 10.60
C LEU A 83 -16.24 -13.34 11.79
N GLU A 84 -16.00 -14.65 11.62
CA GLU A 84 -15.14 -15.41 12.51
C GLU A 84 -13.69 -14.94 12.31
N LYS A 85 -12.99 -14.66 13.42
CA LYS A 85 -11.64 -14.09 13.43
C LYS A 85 -10.70 -15.10 14.09
N ASN A 86 -9.73 -15.58 13.33
CA ASN A 86 -8.72 -16.52 13.78
C ASN A 86 -7.34 -15.82 13.79
N PRO A 87 -6.92 -15.22 14.92
CA PRO A 87 -5.64 -14.54 15.00
C PRO A 87 -4.48 -15.54 14.90
N ILE A 88 -3.48 -15.22 14.08
CA ILE A 88 -2.27 -16.04 13.88
C ILE A 88 -1.07 -15.28 14.45
N GLN A 89 -0.25 -15.95 15.27
CA GLN A 89 0.97 -15.35 15.81
C GLN A 89 2.02 -15.13 14.72
N SER A 90 2.89 -14.14 14.87
CA SER A 90 3.83 -13.73 13.81
C SER A 90 4.84 -14.83 13.46
N ASP A 91 5.32 -15.57 14.47
CA ASP A 91 6.24 -16.69 14.31
C ASP A 91 5.57 -17.89 13.63
N GLU A 92 4.33 -18.19 14.00
CA GLU A 92 3.50 -19.21 13.36
C GLU A 92 3.22 -18.86 11.88
N PHE A 93 2.81 -17.62 11.62
CA PHE A 93 2.56 -17.14 10.26
C PHE A 93 3.81 -17.23 9.40
N LEU A 94 4.97 -16.79 9.90
CA LEU A 94 6.23 -16.88 9.16
C LEU A 94 6.69 -18.34 8.97
N ALA A 95 6.47 -19.21 9.96
CA ALA A 95 6.80 -20.62 9.85
C ALA A 95 5.96 -21.34 8.77
N SER A 96 4.75 -20.84 8.46
CA SER A 96 3.85 -21.44 7.46
C SER A 96 4.46 -21.54 6.06
N MET A 97 5.46 -20.72 5.73
CA MET A 97 6.12 -20.78 4.42
C MET A 97 7.10 -21.95 4.28
N LYS A 98 7.52 -22.57 5.38
CA LYS A 98 8.55 -23.61 5.37
C LYS A 98 8.09 -24.83 4.57
N GLY A 99 8.86 -25.21 3.56
CA GLY A 99 8.55 -26.37 2.72
C GLY A 99 7.49 -26.11 1.63
N THR A 100 7.05 -24.86 1.46
CA THR A 100 6.18 -24.45 0.35
C THR A 100 7.00 -24.02 -0.88
N ASP A 101 6.37 -23.83 -2.02
CA ASP A 101 7.07 -23.34 -3.22
C ASP A 101 7.48 -21.87 -3.09
N LEU A 102 8.37 -21.41 -3.97
CA LEU A 102 8.92 -20.05 -3.91
C LEU A 102 7.84 -18.97 -3.98
N THR A 103 6.78 -19.18 -4.77
CA THR A 103 5.69 -18.19 -4.91
C THR A 103 4.99 -18.00 -3.58
N ASN A 104 4.68 -19.09 -2.89
CA ASN A 104 4.05 -19.04 -1.59
C ASN A 104 4.99 -18.43 -0.53
N GLN A 105 6.28 -18.78 -0.55
CA GLN A 105 7.27 -18.16 0.35
C GLN A 105 7.35 -16.64 0.17
N VAL A 106 7.36 -16.18 -1.07
CA VAL A 106 7.32 -14.75 -1.40
C VAL A 106 6.03 -14.11 -0.87
N GLY A 107 4.87 -14.74 -1.09
CA GLY A 107 3.59 -14.25 -0.59
C GLY A 107 3.55 -14.09 0.93
N VAL A 108 3.90 -15.14 1.67
CA VAL A 108 3.96 -15.11 3.15
C VAL A 108 4.95 -14.05 3.63
N GLY A 109 6.13 -13.94 3.02
CA GLY A 109 7.11 -12.90 3.36
C GLY A 109 6.55 -11.48 3.21
N HIS A 110 5.87 -11.18 2.09
CA HIS A 110 5.26 -9.88 1.89
C HIS A 110 4.17 -9.57 2.92
N PHE A 111 3.26 -10.52 3.16
CA PHE A 111 2.21 -10.35 4.16
C PHE A 111 2.76 -10.20 5.58
N TYR A 112 3.85 -10.90 5.91
CA TYR A 112 4.52 -10.76 7.20
C TYR A 112 5.02 -9.32 7.39
N HIS A 113 5.78 -8.80 6.41
CA HIS A 113 6.29 -7.43 6.49
C HIS A 113 5.17 -6.38 6.53
N ILE A 114 4.07 -6.59 5.79
CA ILE A 114 2.95 -5.65 5.75
C ILE A 114 2.14 -5.66 7.06
N PHE A 115 1.68 -6.82 7.51
CA PHE A 115 0.71 -6.91 8.61
C PHE A 115 1.33 -7.02 10.00
N TYR A 116 2.55 -7.55 10.10
CA TYR A 116 3.21 -7.73 11.40
C TYR A 116 4.30 -6.69 11.64
N GLU A 117 5.16 -6.40 10.65
CA GLU A 117 6.18 -5.36 10.80
C GLU A 117 5.68 -3.95 10.47
N GLY A 118 4.54 -3.83 9.79
CA GLY A 118 3.95 -2.55 9.41
C GLY A 118 4.81 -1.78 8.40
N CYS A 119 5.52 -2.45 7.51
CA CYS A 119 6.53 -1.85 6.62
C CYS A 119 6.00 -0.73 5.71
N LEU A 120 4.68 -0.61 5.55
CA LEU A 120 4.05 0.45 4.76
C LEU A 120 3.92 1.78 5.52
N THR A 121 4.03 1.78 6.86
CA THR A 121 3.79 2.96 7.72
C THR A 121 4.72 3.06 8.93
N ASN A 122 5.63 2.11 9.15
CA ASN A 122 6.54 2.11 10.31
C ASN A 122 7.71 3.10 10.18
N PHE A 123 7.59 4.10 9.30
CA PHE A 123 8.56 5.16 9.09
C PHE A 123 7.87 6.46 8.63
N ASP A 124 8.47 7.57 9.02
CA ASP A 124 8.06 8.90 8.59
C ASP A 124 8.61 9.20 7.19
N ILE A 125 7.80 9.89 6.38
CA ILE A 125 8.23 10.42 5.08
C ILE A 125 9.17 11.59 5.35
N LYS A 126 10.38 11.53 4.82
CA LYS A 126 11.43 12.53 5.05
C LYS A 126 11.27 13.73 4.12
N ASP A 127 11.31 14.92 4.69
CA ASP A 127 11.31 16.17 3.93
C ASP A 127 12.46 16.21 2.91
N ASN A 128 12.23 16.90 1.78
CA ASN A 128 13.15 17.18 0.68
C ASN A 128 13.43 16.05 -0.33
N GLU A 129 13.52 14.79 0.09
CA GLU A 129 13.79 13.65 -0.80
C GLU A 129 12.55 12.81 -1.09
N GLU A 130 11.51 12.98 -0.26
CA GLU A 130 10.28 12.21 -0.32
C GLU A 130 9.07 13.15 -0.27
N GLU A 131 7.97 12.72 -0.89
CA GLU A 131 6.71 13.48 -0.95
C GLU A 131 5.53 12.53 -0.71
N GLU A 132 4.46 13.05 -0.13
CA GLU A 132 3.18 12.35 -0.04
C GLU A 132 2.20 12.92 -1.07
N ALA A 133 1.68 12.06 -1.95
CA ALA A 133 0.94 12.50 -3.13
C ALA A 133 -0.41 13.15 -2.80
N SER A 134 -1.13 12.68 -1.77
CA SER A 134 -2.41 13.29 -1.39
C SER A 134 -2.26 14.70 -0.83
N LEU A 135 -1.12 14.99 -0.19
CA LEU A 135 -0.74 16.36 0.23
C LEU A 135 -0.32 17.21 -0.98
N LEU A 136 0.40 16.63 -1.93
CA LEU A 136 0.91 17.34 -3.11
C LEU A 136 -0.18 17.66 -4.15
N TYR A 137 -1.18 16.78 -4.26
CA TYR A 137 -2.30 16.86 -5.20
C TYR A 137 -3.65 16.73 -4.47
N PRO A 138 -4.02 17.72 -3.63
CA PRO A 138 -5.23 17.66 -2.80
C PRO A 138 -6.54 17.70 -3.61
N ASP A 139 -6.46 17.95 -4.92
CA ASP A 139 -7.60 17.94 -5.84
C ASP A 139 -7.99 16.52 -6.31
N VAL A 140 -7.10 15.53 -6.16
CA VAL A 140 -7.40 14.13 -6.49
C VAL A 140 -8.35 13.57 -5.44
N ARG A 141 -9.50 13.07 -5.91
CA ARG A 141 -10.47 12.37 -5.07
C ARG A 141 -10.25 10.88 -5.20
N TYR A 142 -9.76 10.25 -4.15
CA TYR A 142 -9.68 8.80 -4.02
C TYR A 142 -10.91 8.26 -3.28
N PRO A 143 -11.42 7.06 -3.62
CA PRO A 143 -12.50 6.45 -2.89
C PRO A 143 -11.98 5.97 -1.53
N ARG A 144 -12.80 6.18 -0.51
CA ARG A 144 -12.55 5.58 0.81
C ARG A 144 -12.81 4.08 0.74
N MET A 145 -12.16 3.31 1.58
CA MET A 145 -12.30 1.85 1.53
C MET A 145 -13.72 1.33 1.77
N ASP A 146 -14.54 2.03 2.53
CA ASP A 146 -15.95 1.68 2.69
C ASP A 146 -16.79 1.95 1.44
N GLU A 147 -16.36 2.85 0.56
CA GLU A 147 -16.94 3.03 -0.77
C GLU A 147 -16.42 2.00 -1.76
N TYR A 148 -15.11 1.75 -1.77
CA TYR A 148 -14.49 0.75 -2.64
C TYR A 148 -15.09 -0.65 -2.42
N MET A 149 -15.23 -1.07 -1.15
CA MET A 149 -15.73 -2.41 -0.81
C MET A 149 -17.19 -2.65 -1.23
N LYS A 150 -18.00 -1.61 -1.47
CA LYS A 150 -19.38 -1.78 -1.97
C LYS A 150 -19.44 -2.48 -3.32
N ARG A 151 -18.35 -2.50 -4.09
CA ARG A 151 -18.24 -3.23 -5.36
C ARG A 151 -18.38 -4.77 -5.19
N TYR A 152 -18.25 -5.28 -3.97
CA TYR A 152 -18.26 -6.72 -3.65
C TYR A 152 -19.50 -7.17 -2.85
N LEU A 153 -20.48 -6.28 -2.64
CA LEU A 153 -21.76 -6.59 -1.99
C LEU A 153 -22.82 -6.94 -3.03
#